data_AF-A0A1N7SVP8-F1
#
_entry.id   AF-A0A1N7SVP8-F1
#
_cell.length_a   1.000
_cell.length_b   1.000
_cell.length_c   1.000
_cell.angle_alpha   90.00
_cell.angle_beta   90.00
_cell.angle_gamma   90.00
#
_symmetry.space_group_name_H-M   'P 1'
#
loop_
_entity.id
_entity.type
_entity.pdbx_description
1 polymer ?
#
loop_
_entity_poly.entity_id
_entity_poly.type
_entity_poly.pdbx_seq_one_letter_code
_entity_poly.pdbx_strand_id
1 'polypeptide(L)' 'MAGLPRAAGFEAYVDGCWQTFDPRNNVPRAGRVLMARGRDAADVAISNTFGPAKLTKFVVHCEPAEVGSD' A
#
# COMPACT_ATOMS: atom_id res chain seq x y z
N MET A 1 -9.59 18.50 -3.01
CA MET A 1 -9.53 17.24 -3.79
C MET A 1 -8.14 16.66 -3.64
N ALA A 2 -7.93 15.79 -2.64
CA ALA A 2 -6.65 15.13 -2.44
C ALA A 2 -6.51 13.99 -3.46
N GLY A 3 -5.38 13.97 -4.18
CA GLY A 3 -5.05 12.90 -5.11
C GLY A 3 -4.98 11.53 -4.43
N LEU A 4 -5.30 10.49 -5.20
CA LEU A 4 -5.35 9.09 -4.82
C LEU A 4 -4.11 8.61 -4.04
N PRO A 5 -4.15 8.43 -2.70
CA PRO A 5 -2.97 8.08 -1.94
C PRO A 5 -2.79 6.55 -1.94
N ARG A 6 -2.16 6.02 -2.99
CA ARG A 6 -1.64 4.65 -2.98
C ARG A 6 -0.12 4.63 -3.00
N ALA A 7 0.49 4.08 -1.96
CA ALA A 7 1.91 3.84 -1.87
C ALA A 7 2.22 2.36 -2.15
N ALA A 8 3.31 2.11 -2.86
CA ALA A 8 3.91 0.80 -3.11
C ALA A 8 5.41 0.99 -2.90
N GLY A 9 5.99 0.09 -2.13
CA GLY A 9 7.42 -0.02 -1.89
C GLY A 9 7.83 -1.47 -2.10
N PHE A 10 9.05 -1.81 -1.73
CA PHE A 10 9.54 -3.17 -1.78
C PHE A 10 10.24 -3.51 -0.47
N GLU A 11 10.48 -4.79 -0.26
CA GLU A 11 11.33 -5.29 0.82
C GLU A 11 12.53 -5.99 0.22
N ALA A 12 13.69 -5.82 0.84
CA ALA A 12 14.91 -6.55 0.46
C ALA A 12 15.45 -7.28 1.68
N TYR A 13 15.97 -8.48 1.46
CA TYR A 13 16.65 -9.24 2.49
C TYR A 13 18.11 -8.79 2.57
N VAL A 14 18.45 -8.06 3.63
CA VAL A 14 19.76 -7.46 3.85
C VAL A 14 20.20 -7.81 5.26
N ASP A 15 21.44 -8.30 5.39
CA ASP A 15 22.04 -8.63 6.69
C ASP A 15 21.18 -9.57 7.57
N GLY A 16 20.64 -10.63 6.95
CA GLY A 16 19.87 -11.64 7.67
C GLY A 16 18.42 -11.25 8.02
N CYS A 17 17.93 -10.09 7.58
CA CYS A 17 16.54 -9.66 7.83
C CYS A 17 15.88 -8.99 6.62
N TRP A 18 14.54 -9.01 6.59
CA TRP A 18 13.76 -8.25 5.62
C TRP A 18 13.65 -6.78 6.04
N GLN A 19 14.02 -5.87 5.16
CA GLN A 19 13.94 -4.42 5.38
C GLN A 19 13.01 -3.78 4.35
N THR A 20 12.19 -2.82 4.78
CA THR A 20 11.22 -2.12 3.92
C THR A 20 11.82 -0.83 3.34
N PHE A 21 11.61 -0.63 2.03
CA PHE A 21 12.06 0.54 1.29
C PHE A 21 10.89 1.23 0.58
N ASP A 22 10.77 2.55 0.76
CA ASP A 22 9.82 3.40 0.02
C ASP A 22 10.60 4.41 -0.84
N PRO A 23 10.77 4.15 -2.15
CA PRO A 23 11.56 5.01 -3.02
C PRO A 23 10.88 6.36 -3.31
N ARG A 24 9.57 6.50 -3.03
CA ARG A 24 8.83 7.75 -3.27
C ARG A 24 8.91 8.70 -2.08
N ASN A 25 8.99 8.14 -0.87
CA ASN A 25 9.04 8.90 0.36
C ASN A 25 10.23 8.41 1.17
N ASN A 26 11.39 9.04 1.00
CA ASN A 26 12.61 8.70 1.74
C ASN A 26 12.59 9.17 3.21
N VAL A 27 11.39 9.29 3.80
CA VAL A 27 11.14 9.71 5.19
C VAL A 27 10.10 8.76 5.77
N PRO A 28 10.32 8.22 6.99
CA PRO A 28 9.33 7.38 7.66
C PRO A 28 7.98 8.10 7.75
N ARG A 29 6.93 7.48 7.20
CA ARG A 29 5.56 7.96 7.34
C ARG A 29 4.79 7.04 8.28
N ALA A 30 4.32 7.61 9.39
CA ALA A 30 3.32 6.95 10.23
C ALA A 30 2.00 6.77 9.45
N GLY A 31 1.25 5.71 9.78
CA GLY A 31 -0.05 5.42 9.15
C GLY A 31 0.01 4.59 7.86
N ARG A 32 1.14 3.95 7.53
CA ARG A 32 1.18 2.97 6.43
C ARG A 32 0.70 1.60 6.94
N VAL A 33 -0.41 1.13 6.37
CA VAL A 33 -0.92 -0.22 6.61
C VAL A 33 -0.49 -1.12 5.44
N LEU A 34 0.18 -2.22 5.73
CA LEU A 34 0.57 -3.20 4.72
C LEU A 34 -0.68 -3.97 4.27
N MET A 35 -1.05 -3.83 3.00
CA MET A 35 -2.20 -4.53 2.42
C MET A 35 -1.85 -5.91 1.88
N ALA A 36 -0.72 -6.03 1.17
CA ALA A 36 -0.29 -7.29 0.54
C ALA A 36 1.22 -7.27 0.25
N ARG A 37 1.80 -8.47 0.12
CA ARG A 37 3.17 -8.72 -0.36
C ARG A 37 3.12 -9.70 -1.53
N GLY A 38 3.98 -9.49 -2.53
CA GLY A 38 4.10 -10.33 -3.71
C GLY A 38 5.39 -10.01 -4.46
N ARG A 39 5.73 -10.79 -5.47
CA ARG A 39 6.97 -10.58 -6.24
C ARG A 39 6.93 -9.29 -7.02
N ASP A 40 5.76 -8.96 -7.56
CA ASP A 40 5.50 -7.74 -8.33
C ASP A 40 4.02 -7.33 -8.26
N ALA A 41 3.65 -6.33 -9.07
CA ALA A 41 2.30 -5.77 -9.11
C ALA A 41 1.20 -6.75 -9.57
N ALA A 42 1.54 -7.84 -10.25
CA ALA A 42 0.57 -8.85 -10.66
C ALA A 42 0.07 -9.67 -9.46
N ASP A 43 0.96 -9.94 -8.49
CA ASP A 43 0.64 -10.69 -7.28
C ASP A 43 -0.16 -9.84 -6.25
N VAL A 44 -0.09 -8.49 -6.35
CA VAL A 44 -0.71 -7.55 -5.39
C VAL A 44 -1.61 -6.51 -6.06
N ALA A 45 -2.26 -6.89 -7.15
CA ALA A 45 -3.19 -6.01 -7.86
C ALA A 45 -4.38 -5.62 -6.96
N ILE A 46 -4.78 -4.34 -7.01
CA ILE A 46 -6.00 -3.88 -6.32
C ILE A 46 -7.27 -4.38 -7.01
N SER A 47 -7.22 -4.55 -8.33
CA SER A 47 -8.33 -5.10 -9.11
C SER A 47 -7.76 -5.77 -10.35
N ASN A 48 -8.27 -6.97 -10.64
CA ASN A 48 -8.03 -7.71 -11.88
C ASN A 48 -9.35 -7.82 -12.64
N THR A 49 -9.37 -7.40 -13.91
CA THR A 49 -10.57 -7.45 -14.77
C THR A 49 -10.28 -8.23 -16.04
N PHE A 50 -11.21 -9.09 -16.43
CA PHE A 50 -11.20 -9.80 -17.72
C PHE A 50 -12.39 -9.36 -18.56
N GLY A 51 -12.16 -8.42 -19.49
CA GLY A 51 -13.20 -7.74 -20.27
C GLY A 51 -13.23 -6.22 -20.02
N PRO A 52 -14.08 -5.46 -20.72
CA PRO A 52 -14.13 -4.01 -20.56
C PRO A 52 -14.62 -3.59 -19.17
N ALA A 53 -13.80 -2.85 -18.42
CA ALA A 53 -14.21 -2.15 -17.21
C ALA A 53 -13.62 -0.75 -17.18
N LYS A 54 -14.45 0.22 -16.77
CA LYS A 54 -14.04 1.61 -16.57
C LYS A 54 -14.09 1.95 -15.09
N LEU A 55 -12.94 2.32 -14.53
CA LEU A 55 -12.89 2.88 -13.18
C LEU A 55 -13.51 4.28 -13.19
N THR A 56 -14.67 4.43 -12.56
CA THR A 56 -15.39 5.72 -12.50
C THR A 56 -15.08 6.51 -11.25
N LYS A 57 -14.72 5.83 -10.16
CA LYS A 57 -14.40 6.45 -8.87
C LYS A 57 -13.45 5.55 -8.09
N PHE A 58 -12.50 6.17 -7.41
CA PHE A 58 -11.62 5.49 -6.47
C PHE A 58 -11.32 6.44 -5.32
N VAL A 59 -11.57 6.01 -4.09
CA VAL A 59 -11.37 6.80 -2.88
C VAL A 59 -10.74 5.89 -1.83
N VAL A 60 -9.70 6.37 -1.16
CA VAL A 60 -9.01 5.65 -0.10
C VAL A 60 -9.14 6.46 1.18
N HIS A 61 -9.58 5.82 2.25
CA HIS A 61 -9.64 6.38 3.59
C HIS A 61 -8.68 5.61 4.49
N CYS A 62 -7.95 6.33 5.34
CA CYS A 62 -7.11 5.76 6.37
C CYS A 62 -7.17 6.71 7.57
N GLU A 63 -7.66 6.21 8.69
CA GLU A 63 -7.80 6.95 9.94
C GLU A 63 -7.15 6.14 11.07
N PRO A 64 -6.63 6.80 12.12
CA PRO A 64 -6.17 6.11 13.31
C PRO A 64 -7.31 5.26 13.90
N ALA A 65 -6.99 4.06 14.38
CA ALA A 65 -7.95 3.28 15.13
C ALA A 65 -8.26 3.97 16.47
N GLU A 66 -9.53 4.04 16.85
CA GLU A 66 -9.90 4.41 18.21
C GLU A 66 -9.47 3.29 19.15
N VAL A 67 -8.62 3.62 20.13
CA VAL A 67 -8.18 2.66 21.14
C VAL A 67 -9.31 2.53 22.15
N GLY A 68 -10.10 1.46 22.05
CA GLY A 68 -11.04 1.06 23.10
C GLY A 68 -10.28 0.75 24.38
N SER A 69 -10.73 1.30 25.51
CA SER A 69 -10.19 0.95 26.82
C SER A 69 -10.70 -0.43 27.25
N ASP A 70 -10.08 -1.48 26.74
CA ASP A 70 -10.17 -2.82 27.31
C ASP A 70 -9.09 -3.02 28.38
#